data_AF-A0A7J8SFB1-F1
#
_entry.id   AF-A0A7J8SFB1-F1
#
_cell.length_a   1.000
_cell.length_b   1.000
_cell.length_c   1.000
_cell.angle_alpha   90.00
_cell.angle_beta   90.00
_cell.angle_gamma   90.00
#
_symmetry.space_group_name_H-M   'P 1'
#
loop_
_entity.id
_entity.type
_entity.pdbx_description
1 polymer ?
#
loop_
_entity_poly.entity_id
_entity_poly.type
_entity_poly.pdbx_seq_one_letter_code
_entity_poly.pdbx_strand_id
1 'polypeptide(L)'
;MLTTLENRVVTLKELVGNMKEILELVEGRTDGFDSMEEQLRDFVLHSFDANTKKMNKLVESTTKKLAERDENLEDMVLAMKKVMEELKVELMIYKATLNNGMLSSRSTDEKRGGNVIRTWEEFQRELKKQFYPQYAEKEARAKLHRLRQQGTVEEYVQTFSELMLQISDLREKEAFYWFEDGLKSWAKHELYRQGIAELTVAMAEVESFVELGPTKDKFQSSKPNGKGNGESNHEEDEEGHIDDGNSTDSTSGNGKPRDAKRGSNNPRDKGKRIKCFICQGPHMA
;
A
#
# COMPACT_ATOMS: atom_id res chain seq x y z
N MET A 1 -92.56 29.70 -24.24
CA MET A 1 -91.83 28.46 -24.60
C MET A 1 -90.72 28.72 -25.62
N LEU A 2 -90.99 29.40 -26.74
CA LEU A 2 -89.99 29.73 -27.77
C LEU A 2 -88.80 30.57 -27.25
N THR A 3 -89.07 31.67 -26.54
CA THR A 3 -88.05 32.55 -25.95
C THR A 3 -87.14 31.84 -24.94
N THR A 4 -87.69 30.91 -24.16
CA THR A 4 -86.93 30.08 -23.22
C THR A 4 -85.99 29.12 -23.94
N LEU A 5 -86.39 28.62 -25.11
CA LEU A 5 -85.57 27.75 -25.95
C LEU A 5 -84.42 28.52 -26.60
N GLU A 6 -84.70 29.73 -27.11
CA GLU A 6 -83.71 30.63 -27.71
C GLU A 6 -82.61 31.00 -26.72
N ASN A 7 -82.97 31.39 -25.48
CA ASN A 7 -82.00 31.68 -24.43
C ASN A 7 -81.11 30.46 -24.09
N ARG A 8 -81.68 29.24 -24.13
CA ARG A 8 -80.92 28.00 -23.91
C ARG A 8 -79.97 27.69 -25.07
N VAL A 9 -80.35 27.99 -26.31
CA VAL A 9 -79.48 27.82 -27.47
C VAL A 9 -78.32 28.82 -27.45
N VAL A 10 -78.57 30.08 -27.06
CA VAL A 10 -77.51 31.09 -26.91
C VAL A 10 -76.50 30.68 -25.84
N THR A 11 -76.99 30.27 -24.66
CA THR A 11 -76.12 29.79 -23.57
C THR A 11 -75.32 28.54 -23.95
N LEU A 12 -75.93 27.59 -24.68
CA LEU A 12 -75.20 26.43 -25.20
C LEU A 12 -74.10 26.82 -26.19
N LYS A 13 -74.36 27.78 -27.07
CA LYS A 13 -73.38 28.24 -28.06
C LYS A 13 -72.17 28.90 -27.41
N GLU A 14 -72.40 29.70 -26.38
CA GLU A 14 -71.35 30.32 -25.56
C GLU A 14 -70.53 29.27 -24.81
N LEU A 15 -71.20 28.27 -24.23
CA LEU A 15 -70.54 27.16 -23.53
C LEU A 15 -69.68 26.31 -24.47
N VAL A 16 -70.16 26.03 -25.69
CA VAL A 16 -69.39 25.35 -26.74
C VAL A 16 -68.18 26.18 -27.20
N GLY A 17 -68.32 27.50 -27.29
CA GLY A 17 -67.20 28.40 -27.57
C GLY A 17 -66.11 28.30 -26.50
N ASN A 18 -66.49 28.40 -25.23
CA ASN A 18 -65.56 28.28 -24.11
C ASN A 18 -64.88 26.90 -24.06
N MET A 19 -65.61 25.82 -24.35
CA MET A 19 -65.02 24.48 -24.44
C MET A 19 -63.99 24.37 -25.56
N LYS A 20 -64.22 25.01 -26.71
CA LYS A 20 -63.28 25.01 -27.82
C LYS A 20 -61.98 25.75 -27.47
N GLU A 21 -62.09 26.89 -26.82
CA GLU A 21 -60.92 27.67 -26.36
C GLU A 21 -60.10 26.90 -25.32
N ILE A 22 -60.76 26.19 -24.40
CA ILE A 22 -60.08 25.29 -23.45
C ILE A 22 -59.38 24.13 -24.19
N LEU A 23 -60.00 23.56 -25.22
CA LEU A 23 -59.40 22.48 -26.00
C LEU A 23 -58.11 22.94 -26.69
N GLU A 24 -58.14 24.10 -27.35
CA GLU A 24 -56.96 24.69 -28.02
C GLU A 24 -55.83 24.99 -27.02
N LEU A 25 -56.17 25.47 -25.81
CA LEU A 25 -55.19 25.67 -24.73
C LEU A 25 -54.59 24.35 -24.21
N VAL A 26 -55.39 23.29 -24.12
CA VAL A 26 -54.92 21.97 -23.68
C VAL A 26 -54.02 21.34 -24.73
N GLU A 27 -54.39 21.41 -26.01
CA GLU A 27 -53.59 20.92 -27.15
C GLU A 27 -52.24 21.63 -27.24
N GLY A 28 -52.21 22.97 -27.16
CA GLY A 28 -50.94 23.70 -27.15
C GLY A 28 -50.05 23.35 -25.95
N ARG A 29 -50.64 22.92 -24.83
CA ARG A 29 -49.90 22.48 -23.64
C ARG A 29 -49.37 21.06 -23.82
N THR A 30 -50.11 20.16 -24.46
CA THR A 30 -49.63 18.81 -24.80
C THR A 30 -48.48 18.86 -25.80
N ASP A 31 -48.55 19.72 -26.82
CA ASP A 31 -47.45 19.91 -27.77
C ASP A 31 -46.17 20.42 -27.07
N GLY A 32 -46.34 21.31 -26.09
CA GLY A 32 -45.23 21.76 -25.24
C GLY A 32 -44.62 20.65 -24.39
N PHE A 33 -45.44 19.71 -23.89
CA PHE A 33 -44.95 18.53 -23.17
C PHE A 33 -44.21 17.57 -24.10
N ASP A 34 -44.71 17.33 -25.31
CA ASP A 34 -44.07 16.44 -26.29
C ASP A 34 -42.71 17.01 -26.75
N SER A 35 -42.64 18.32 -26.99
CA SER A 35 -41.37 19.00 -27.32
C SER A 35 -40.34 18.90 -26.19
N MET A 36 -40.77 19.06 -24.94
CA MET A 36 -39.88 18.91 -23.79
C MET A 36 -39.42 17.46 -23.62
N GLU A 37 -40.29 16.49 -23.87
CA GLU A 37 -39.94 15.07 -23.84
C GLU A 37 -38.87 14.74 -24.89
N GLU A 38 -39.02 15.24 -26.12
CA GLU A 38 -38.06 15.03 -27.20
C GLU A 38 -36.69 15.66 -26.88
N GLN A 39 -36.67 16.88 -26.34
CA GLN A 39 -35.42 17.53 -25.89
C GLN A 39 -34.71 16.75 -24.79
N LEU A 40 -35.46 16.22 -23.83
CA LEU A 40 -34.89 15.38 -22.77
C LEU A 40 -34.34 14.07 -23.34
N ARG A 41 -35.06 13.43 -24.27
CA ARG A 41 -34.56 12.21 -24.94
C ARG A 41 -33.25 12.49 -25.68
N ASP A 42 -33.18 13.56 -26.48
CA ASP A 42 -32.00 13.89 -27.27
C ASP A 42 -30.79 14.23 -26.38
N PHE A 43 -31.01 15.03 -25.33
CA PHE A 43 -29.97 15.33 -24.34
C PHE A 43 -29.42 14.05 -23.68
N VAL A 44 -30.32 13.16 -23.22
CA VAL A 44 -29.93 11.90 -22.59
C VAL A 44 -29.15 11.04 -23.57
N LEU A 45 -29.64 10.85 -24.80
CA LEU A 45 -28.97 10.05 -25.82
C LEU A 45 -27.59 10.59 -26.18
N HIS A 46 -27.48 11.90 -26.42
CA HIS A 46 -26.20 12.52 -26.75
C HIS A 46 -25.20 12.43 -25.59
N SER A 47 -25.66 12.58 -24.34
CA SER A 47 -24.79 12.42 -23.16
C SER A 47 -24.28 10.98 -23.00
N PHE A 48 -25.15 9.99 -23.21
CA PHE A 48 -24.80 8.58 -23.17
C PHE A 48 -23.85 8.20 -24.30
N ASP A 49 -24.10 8.66 -25.52
CA ASP A 49 -23.23 8.40 -26.67
C ASP A 49 -21.84 9.01 -26.48
N ALA A 50 -21.76 10.26 -25.99
CA ALA A 50 -20.49 10.90 -25.66
C ALA A 50 -19.71 10.14 -24.57
N ASN A 51 -20.40 9.66 -23.54
CA ASN A 51 -19.78 8.86 -22.48
C ASN A 51 -19.33 7.48 -22.99
N THR A 52 -20.15 6.83 -23.82
CA THR A 52 -19.83 5.54 -24.45
C THR A 52 -18.60 5.66 -25.33
N LYS A 53 -18.50 6.72 -26.14
CA LYS A 53 -17.32 7.03 -26.96
C LYS A 53 -16.06 7.23 -26.11
N LYS A 54 -16.15 7.99 -25.02
CA LYS A 54 -15.02 8.18 -24.08
C LYS A 54 -14.58 6.86 -23.46
N MET A 55 -15.54 6.04 -23.03
CA MET A 55 -15.29 4.74 -22.42
C MET A 55 -14.63 3.79 -23.41
N ASN A 56 -15.16 3.68 -24.63
CA ASN A 56 -14.57 2.84 -25.68
C ASN A 56 -13.13 3.27 -26.01
N LYS A 57 -12.87 4.57 -26.16
CA LYS A 57 -11.51 5.07 -26.40
C LYS A 57 -10.55 4.73 -25.26
N LEU A 58 -11.02 4.81 -24.01
CA LEU A 58 -10.22 4.43 -22.85
C LEU A 58 -9.92 2.92 -22.87
N VAL A 59 -10.94 2.09 -23.11
CA VAL A 59 -10.82 0.63 -23.22
C VAL A 59 -9.80 0.28 -24.30
N GLU A 60 -9.94 0.80 -25.52
CA GLU A 60 -9.00 0.59 -26.63
C GLU A 60 -7.56 1.00 -26.28
N SER A 61 -7.39 2.14 -25.59
CA SER A 61 -6.06 2.55 -25.14
C SER A 61 -5.49 1.58 -24.10
N THR A 62 -6.29 1.07 -23.18
CA THR A 62 -5.84 0.14 -22.14
C THR A 62 -5.55 -1.26 -22.69
N THR A 63 -6.38 -1.76 -23.61
CA THR A 63 -6.17 -3.06 -24.26
C THR A 63 -4.89 -3.04 -25.10
N LYS A 64 -4.63 -1.94 -25.82
CA LYS A 64 -3.38 -1.78 -26.56
C LYS A 64 -2.15 -1.82 -25.64
N LYS A 65 -2.17 -1.08 -24.53
CA LYS A 65 -1.06 -1.09 -23.56
C LYS A 65 -0.85 -2.46 -22.91
N LEU A 66 -1.92 -3.20 -22.67
CA LEU A 66 -1.85 -4.57 -22.16
C LEU A 66 -1.18 -5.49 -23.18
N ALA A 67 -1.60 -5.44 -24.45
CA ALA A 67 -0.97 -6.23 -25.52
C ALA A 67 0.54 -5.95 -25.66
N GLU A 68 0.96 -4.68 -25.62
CA GLU A 68 2.39 -4.31 -25.66
C GLU A 68 3.17 -4.87 -24.45
N ARG A 69 2.55 -4.94 -23.26
CA ARG A 69 3.18 -5.57 -22.08
C ARG A 69 3.28 -7.08 -22.22
N ASP A 70 2.25 -7.72 -22.78
CA ASP A 70 2.23 -9.17 -22.98
C ASP A 70 3.32 -9.59 -23.99
N GLU A 71 3.48 -8.88 -25.10
CA GLU A 71 4.57 -9.10 -26.06
C GLU A 71 5.95 -8.96 -25.39
N ASN A 72 6.16 -7.91 -24.60
CA ASN A 72 7.42 -7.71 -23.86
C ASN A 72 7.71 -8.83 -22.85
N LEU A 73 6.67 -9.37 -22.20
CA LEU A 73 6.79 -10.49 -21.28
C LEU A 73 7.14 -11.78 -22.03
N GLU A 74 6.53 -12.02 -23.19
CA GLU A 74 6.87 -13.15 -24.06
C GLU A 74 8.33 -13.11 -24.50
N ASP A 75 8.83 -11.94 -24.91
CA ASP A 75 10.24 -11.74 -25.27
C ASP A 75 11.19 -12.02 -24.10
N MET A 76 10.85 -11.54 -22.90
CA MET A 76 11.64 -11.81 -21.69
C MET A 76 11.68 -13.29 -21.35
N VAL A 77 10.53 -13.98 -21.41
CA VAL A 77 10.44 -15.42 -21.17
C VAL A 77 11.26 -16.18 -22.22
N LEU A 78 11.24 -15.75 -23.48
CA LEU A 78 12.05 -16.36 -24.54
C LEU A 78 13.55 -16.17 -24.28
N ALA A 79 13.98 -14.99 -23.86
CA ALA A 79 15.36 -14.73 -23.48
C ALA A 79 15.80 -15.60 -22.28
N MET A 80 14.94 -15.74 -21.27
CA MET A 80 15.20 -16.62 -20.12
C MET A 80 15.32 -18.09 -20.54
N LYS A 81 14.44 -18.57 -21.42
CA LYS A 81 14.52 -19.93 -21.98
C LYS A 81 15.86 -20.15 -22.68
N LYS A 82 16.33 -19.17 -23.45
CA LYS A 82 17.63 -19.26 -24.13
C LYS A 82 18.79 -19.39 -23.14
N VAL A 83 18.85 -18.54 -22.11
CA VAL A 83 19.88 -18.62 -21.06
C VAL A 83 19.82 -19.98 -20.35
N MET A 84 18.62 -20.50 -20.11
CA MET A 84 18.45 -21.82 -19.50
C MET A 84 19.01 -22.94 -20.38
N GLU A 85 18.81 -22.89 -21.70
CA GLU A 85 19.41 -23.86 -22.63
C GLU A 85 20.94 -23.72 -22.70
N GLU A 86 21.48 -22.50 -22.69
CA GLU A 86 22.93 -22.28 -22.62
C GLU A 86 23.54 -22.90 -21.36
N LEU A 87 22.95 -22.65 -20.19
CA LEU A 87 23.39 -23.24 -18.92
C LEU A 87 23.27 -24.77 -18.91
N LYS A 88 22.24 -25.34 -19.55
CA LYS A 88 22.13 -26.81 -19.70
C LYS A 88 23.30 -27.37 -20.50
N VAL A 89 23.71 -26.70 -21.58
CA VAL A 89 24.86 -27.12 -22.41
C VAL A 89 26.16 -27.05 -21.59
N GLU A 90 26.41 -25.95 -20.89
CA GLU A 90 27.60 -25.82 -20.03
C GLU A 90 27.66 -26.91 -18.96
N LEU A 91 26.51 -27.22 -18.36
CA LEU A 91 26.42 -28.27 -17.36
C LEU A 91 26.67 -29.67 -17.95
N MET A 92 26.20 -29.93 -19.18
CA MET A 92 26.51 -31.18 -19.89
C MET A 92 28.02 -31.32 -20.12
N ILE A 93 28.70 -30.24 -20.51
CA ILE A 93 30.16 -30.21 -20.68
C ILE A 93 30.84 -30.51 -19.35
N TYR A 94 30.44 -29.84 -18.26
CA TYR A 94 30.98 -30.06 -16.93
C TYR A 94 30.78 -31.51 -16.44
N LYS A 95 29.60 -32.09 -16.67
CA LYS A 95 29.32 -33.48 -16.33
C LYS A 95 30.18 -34.46 -17.14
N ALA A 96 30.42 -34.17 -18.42
CA ALA A 96 31.27 -34.99 -19.28
C ALA A 96 32.76 -34.92 -18.87
N THR A 97 33.27 -33.74 -18.52
CA THR A 97 34.67 -33.58 -18.07
C THR A 97 34.93 -34.22 -16.71
N LEU A 98 33.96 -34.18 -15.79
CA LEU A 98 34.00 -34.92 -14.52
C LEU A 98 34.00 -36.43 -14.72
N ASN A 99 33.11 -36.94 -15.57
CA ASN A 99 33.01 -38.38 -15.84
C ASN A 99 34.25 -38.94 -16.56
N ASN A 100 34.94 -38.11 -17.34
CA ASN A 100 36.15 -38.48 -18.07
C ASN A 100 37.46 -38.29 -17.26
N GLY A 101 37.37 -37.93 -15.97
CA GLY A 101 38.53 -37.87 -15.06
C GLY A 101 39.53 -36.74 -15.32
N MET A 102 39.19 -35.74 -16.14
CA MET A 102 40.13 -34.72 -16.63
C MET A 102 40.34 -33.55 -15.65
N LEU A 103 39.51 -33.43 -14.60
CA LEU A 103 39.71 -32.47 -13.49
C LEU A 103 40.00 -33.21 -12.19
N SER A 104 41.20 -33.78 -12.09
CA SER A 104 41.78 -34.19 -10.80
C SER A 104 42.74 -33.11 -10.31
N SER A 105 42.26 -32.17 -9.50
CA SER A 105 42.98 -31.72 -8.30
C SER A 105 42.29 -30.62 -7.48
N ARG A 106 42.21 -30.93 -6.17
CA ARG A 106 42.38 -30.07 -5.00
C ARG A 106 41.28 -29.05 -4.68
N SER A 107 40.28 -29.56 -3.97
CA SER A 107 39.98 -29.02 -2.64
C SER A 107 39.70 -30.19 -1.71
N THR A 108 40.58 -30.37 -0.74
CA THR A 108 40.41 -31.28 0.40
C THR A 108 39.17 -30.85 1.20
N ASP A 109 38.12 -31.66 1.19
CA ASP A 109 37.63 -32.14 2.48
C ASP A 109 36.99 -33.52 2.34
N GLU A 110 37.62 -34.44 3.05
CA GLU A 110 37.46 -35.87 3.01
C GLU A 110 36.36 -36.22 4.01
N LYS A 111 35.10 -36.04 3.60
CA LYS A 111 33.85 -36.63 4.16
C LYS A 111 32.62 -35.94 3.57
N ARG A 112 32.22 -36.29 2.36
CA ARG A 112 30.81 -36.14 1.95
C ARG A 112 30.48 -37.18 0.91
N GLY A 113 29.76 -38.22 1.34
CA GLY A 113 29.26 -39.25 0.44
C GLY A 113 28.58 -38.60 -0.76
N GLY A 114 29.01 -39.00 -1.96
CA GLY A 114 28.39 -38.58 -3.20
C GLY A 114 26.96 -39.05 -3.22
N ASN A 115 26.03 -38.17 -2.87
CA ASN A 115 24.62 -38.41 -3.11
C ASN A 115 24.42 -38.35 -4.62
N VAL A 116 24.21 -39.53 -5.23
CA VAL A 116 23.73 -39.64 -6.60
C VAL A 116 22.50 -38.75 -6.72
N ILE A 117 22.57 -37.70 -7.53
CA ILE A 117 21.41 -36.85 -7.85
C ILE A 117 20.43 -37.73 -8.62
N ARG A 118 19.34 -38.14 -7.97
CA ARG A 118 18.33 -39.06 -8.54
C ARG A 118 17.09 -38.32 -9.00
N THR A 119 16.88 -37.10 -8.53
CA THR A 119 15.69 -36.29 -8.82
C THR A 119 16.07 -34.91 -9.33
N TRP A 120 15.13 -34.26 -10.02
CA TRP A 120 15.31 -32.90 -10.55
C TRP A 120 15.47 -31.87 -9.42
N GLU A 121 14.78 -32.08 -8.30
CA GLU A 121 14.85 -31.23 -7.11
C GLU A 121 16.23 -31.32 -6.45
N GLU A 122 16.82 -32.52 -6.38
CA GLU A 122 18.18 -32.72 -5.89
C GLU A 122 19.23 -32.04 -6.79
N PHE A 123 18.98 -32.07 -8.10
CA PHE A 123 19.82 -31.40 -9.09
C PHE A 123 19.76 -29.89 -8.90
N GLN A 124 18.56 -29.30 -8.82
CA GLN A 124 18.38 -27.88 -8.58
C GLN A 124 19.02 -27.44 -7.26
N ARG A 125 18.91 -28.25 -6.21
CA ARG A 125 19.54 -27.97 -4.90
C ARG A 125 21.06 -27.99 -4.97
N GLU A 126 21.66 -28.98 -5.62
CA GLU A 126 23.12 -29.06 -5.73
C GLU A 126 23.65 -27.97 -6.69
N LEU A 127 22.92 -27.65 -7.76
CA LEU A 127 23.23 -26.53 -8.64
C LEU A 127 23.22 -25.19 -7.90
N LYS A 128 22.15 -24.90 -7.15
CA LYS A 128 22.08 -23.71 -6.29
C LYS A 128 23.23 -23.68 -5.29
N LYS A 129 23.59 -24.81 -4.68
CA LYS A 129 24.70 -24.87 -3.72
C LYS A 129 26.08 -24.61 -4.35
N GLN A 130 26.28 -24.96 -5.62
CA GLN A 130 27.56 -24.77 -6.31
C GLN A 130 27.72 -23.36 -6.90
N PHE A 131 26.62 -22.75 -7.39
CA PHE A 131 26.65 -21.48 -8.12
C PHE A 131 26.04 -20.30 -7.36
N TYR A 132 25.33 -20.54 -6.25
CA TYR A 132 24.83 -19.51 -5.35
C TYR A 132 25.67 -19.51 -4.07
N PRO A 133 26.54 -18.50 -3.85
CA PRO A 133 27.35 -18.46 -2.64
C PRO A 133 26.44 -18.43 -1.42
N GLN A 134 26.64 -19.31 -0.43
CA GLN A 134 25.94 -19.21 0.87
C GLN A 134 26.07 -17.81 1.50
N TYR A 135 27.15 -17.10 1.17
CA TYR A 135 27.36 -15.72 1.56
C TYR A 135 26.27 -14.77 1.01
N ALA A 136 25.84 -14.95 -0.24
CA ALA A 136 24.80 -14.13 -0.86
C ALA A 136 23.44 -14.32 -0.16
N GLU A 137 23.07 -15.56 0.18
CA GLU A 137 21.83 -15.83 0.93
C GLU A 137 21.88 -15.24 2.36
N LYS A 138 23.01 -15.39 3.04
CA LYS A 138 23.22 -14.78 4.37
C LYS A 138 23.13 -13.25 4.32
N GLU A 139 23.72 -12.64 3.29
CA GLU A 139 23.64 -11.20 3.06
C GLU A 139 22.21 -10.76 2.74
N ALA A 140 21.49 -11.50 1.89
CA ALA A 140 20.10 -11.26 1.57
C ALA A 140 19.20 -11.32 2.82
N ARG A 141 19.37 -12.34 3.67
CA ARG A 141 18.66 -12.41 4.97
C ARG A 141 18.99 -11.23 5.88
N ALA A 142 20.26 -10.84 5.97
CA ALA A 142 20.66 -9.70 6.78
C ALA A 142 20.05 -8.38 6.26
N LYS A 143 20.00 -8.20 4.94
CA LYS A 143 19.33 -7.06 4.30
C LYS A 143 17.83 -7.09 4.54
N LEU A 144 17.18 -8.25 4.39
CA LEU A 144 15.74 -8.42 4.60
C LEU A 144 15.34 -8.06 6.03
N HIS A 145 16.10 -8.54 7.02
CA HIS A 145 15.85 -8.22 8.43
C HIS A 145 15.99 -6.73 8.75
N ARG A 146 16.91 -6.03 8.07
CA ARG A 146 17.16 -4.59 8.25
C ARG A 146 16.31 -3.72 7.34
N LEU A 147 15.54 -4.30 6.43
CA LEU A 147 14.75 -3.57 5.46
C LEU A 147 13.67 -2.78 6.19
N ARG A 148 13.64 -1.47 5.94
CA ARG A 148 12.65 -0.54 6.49
C ARG A 148 12.16 0.34 5.35
N GLN A 149 10.86 0.62 5.33
CA GLN A 149 10.26 1.51 4.33
C GLN A 149 10.77 2.94 4.53
N GLN A 150 11.68 3.40 3.66
CA GLN A 150 12.19 4.77 3.66
C GLN A 150 11.36 5.68 2.73
N GLY A 151 11.13 5.22 1.50
CA GLY A 151 10.40 5.95 0.45
C GLY A 151 8.93 5.53 0.33
N THR A 152 8.51 5.22 -0.88
CA THR A 152 7.15 4.78 -1.20
C THR A 152 6.92 3.34 -0.72
N VAL A 153 5.65 2.93 -0.65
CA VAL A 153 5.32 1.53 -0.32
C VAL A 153 5.72 0.60 -1.45
N GLU A 154 5.51 1.00 -2.72
CA GLU A 154 5.88 0.23 -3.91
C GLU A 154 7.38 -0.11 -3.94
N GLU A 155 8.26 0.86 -3.69
CA GLU A 155 9.71 0.64 -3.61
C GLU A 155 10.07 -0.36 -2.50
N TYR A 156 9.36 -0.31 -1.37
CA TYR A 156 9.55 -1.26 -0.28
C TYR A 156 9.10 -2.67 -0.66
N VAL A 157 7.93 -2.82 -1.29
CA VAL A 157 7.41 -4.12 -1.75
C VAL A 157 8.34 -4.72 -2.80
N GLN A 158 8.83 -3.92 -3.75
CA GLN A 158 9.78 -4.37 -4.76
C GLN A 158 11.07 -4.89 -4.13
N THR A 159 11.72 -4.07 -3.28
CA THR A 159 12.98 -4.47 -2.62
C THR A 159 12.81 -5.67 -1.69
N PHE A 160 11.67 -5.78 -1.02
CA PHE A 160 11.31 -6.95 -0.21
C PHE A 160 11.20 -8.21 -1.08
N SER A 161 10.47 -8.13 -2.21
CA SER A 161 10.30 -9.22 -3.17
C SER A 161 11.63 -9.72 -3.73
N GLU A 162 12.51 -8.80 -4.14
CA GLU A 162 13.83 -9.11 -4.67
C GLU A 162 14.68 -9.88 -3.66
N LEU A 163 14.66 -9.48 -2.38
CA LEU A 163 15.39 -10.15 -1.31
C LEU A 163 14.78 -11.52 -0.96
N MET A 164 13.46 -11.66 -0.99
CA MET A 164 12.81 -12.96 -0.81
C MET A 164 13.24 -13.97 -1.87
N LEU A 165 13.34 -13.57 -3.13
CA LEU A 165 13.76 -14.45 -4.23
C LEU A 165 15.19 -14.98 -4.07
N GLN A 166 16.03 -14.24 -3.34
CA GLN A 166 17.41 -14.64 -3.03
C GLN A 166 17.49 -15.64 -1.86
N ILE A 167 16.42 -15.83 -1.09
CA ILE A 167 16.38 -16.70 0.10
C ILE A 167 15.51 -17.92 -0.18
N SER A 168 16.16 -19.05 -0.39
CA SER A 168 15.49 -20.26 -0.92
C SER A 168 14.59 -21.02 0.07
N ASP A 169 14.76 -20.82 1.37
CA ASP A 169 14.08 -21.53 2.45
C ASP A 169 13.24 -20.60 3.36
N LEU A 170 12.88 -19.42 2.86
CA LEU A 170 12.10 -18.45 3.62
C LEU A 170 10.66 -18.94 3.81
N ARG A 171 10.25 -19.09 5.08
CA ARG A 171 8.87 -19.48 5.42
C ARG A 171 7.95 -18.28 5.32
N GLU A 172 6.74 -18.49 4.80
CA GLU A 172 5.77 -17.41 4.57
C GLU A 172 5.42 -16.63 5.85
N LYS A 173 5.25 -17.32 6.99
CA LYS A 173 4.99 -16.66 8.28
C LYS A 173 6.14 -15.76 8.75
N GLU A 174 7.37 -16.19 8.48
CA GLU A 174 8.59 -15.45 8.83
C GLU A 174 8.76 -14.24 7.91
N ALA A 175 8.50 -14.43 6.61
CA ALA A 175 8.45 -13.35 5.63
C ALA A 175 7.37 -12.32 5.97
N PHE A 176 6.14 -12.75 6.30
CA PHE A 176 5.07 -11.83 6.70
C PHE A 176 5.45 -10.99 7.91
N TYR A 177 6.03 -11.61 8.94
CA TYR A 177 6.49 -10.88 10.13
C TYR A 177 7.55 -9.82 9.80
N TRP A 178 8.54 -10.15 8.95
CA TRP A 178 9.57 -9.18 8.54
C TRP A 178 9.04 -8.09 7.60
N PHE A 179 8.07 -8.44 6.75
CA PHE A 179 7.36 -7.49 5.89
C PHE A 179 6.59 -6.47 6.74
N GLU A 180 5.78 -6.95 7.66
CA GLU A 180 5.01 -6.12 8.56
C GLU A 180 5.92 -5.28 9.48
N ASP A 181 7.03 -5.86 9.98
CA ASP A 181 7.98 -5.11 10.80
C ASP A 181 8.68 -3.99 10.03
N GLY A 182 8.89 -4.17 8.72
CA GLY A 182 9.60 -3.22 7.88
C GLY A 182 8.78 -2.01 7.43
N LEU A 183 7.45 -2.10 7.43
CA LEU A 183 6.56 -1.03 6.96
C LEU A 183 6.53 0.21 7.89
N LYS A 184 6.15 1.37 7.34
CA LYS A 184 5.82 2.56 8.15
C LYS A 184 4.58 2.31 9.01
N SER A 185 4.51 2.99 10.15
CA SER A 185 3.44 2.80 11.15
C SER A 185 2.03 2.95 10.58
N TRP A 186 1.82 3.89 9.66
CA TRP A 186 0.52 4.08 9.00
C TRP A 186 0.12 2.87 8.14
N ALA A 187 1.06 2.30 7.38
CA ALA A 187 0.82 1.15 6.51
C ALA A 187 0.60 -0.12 7.34
N LYS A 188 1.34 -0.30 8.45
CA LYS A 188 1.07 -1.38 9.41
C LYS A 188 -0.34 -1.29 9.97
N HIS A 189 -0.76 -0.09 10.40
CA HIS A 189 -2.09 0.11 10.95
C HIS A 189 -3.20 -0.19 9.93
N GLU A 190 -2.95 0.17 8.67
CA GLU A 190 -3.84 -0.13 7.55
C GLU A 190 -3.97 -1.64 7.31
N LEU A 191 -2.87 -2.40 7.32
CA LEU A 191 -2.88 -3.87 7.25
C LEU A 191 -3.74 -4.48 8.37
N TYR A 192 -3.56 -4.00 9.61
CA TYR A 192 -4.34 -4.46 10.75
C TYR A 192 -5.83 -4.11 10.63
N ARG A 193 -6.17 -2.93 10.10
CA ARG A 193 -7.56 -2.52 9.91
C ARG A 193 -8.27 -3.39 8.88
N GLN A 194 -7.55 -3.78 7.82
CA GLN A 194 -8.09 -4.64 6.76
C GLN A 194 -8.07 -6.13 7.15
N GLY A 195 -7.37 -6.49 8.24
CA GLY A 195 -7.33 -7.86 8.74
C GLY A 195 -6.49 -8.79 7.87
N ILE A 196 -5.54 -8.24 7.12
CA ILE A 196 -4.69 -9.00 6.20
C ILE A 196 -3.62 -9.74 6.99
N ALA A 197 -3.60 -11.07 6.85
CA ALA A 197 -2.64 -11.95 7.53
C ALA A 197 -1.79 -12.80 6.56
N GLU A 198 -2.00 -12.62 5.26
CA GLU A 198 -1.29 -13.34 4.20
C GLU A 198 -0.34 -12.39 3.47
N LEU A 199 0.89 -12.84 3.20
CA LEU A 199 1.94 -11.99 2.64
C LEU A 199 1.65 -11.56 1.21
N THR A 200 1.16 -12.48 0.38
CA THR A 200 0.81 -12.23 -1.02
C THR A 200 -0.27 -11.15 -1.13
N VAL A 201 -1.32 -11.24 -0.30
CA VAL A 201 -2.39 -10.26 -0.21
C VAL A 201 -1.87 -8.93 0.32
N ALA A 202 -1.05 -8.94 1.37
CA ALA A 202 -0.47 -7.74 1.93
C ALA A 202 0.39 -6.98 0.91
N MET A 203 1.24 -7.67 0.15
CA MET A 203 2.08 -7.05 -0.87
C MET A 203 1.26 -6.44 -2.02
N ALA A 204 0.14 -7.06 -2.40
CA ALA A 204 -0.74 -6.53 -3.44
C ALA A 204 -1.60 -5.35 -2.95
N GLU A 205 -2.10 -5.41 -1.71
CA GLU A 205 -3.03 -4.40 -1.21
C GLU A 205 -2.32 -3.17 -0.64
N VAL A 206 -1.09 -3.30 -0.13
CA VAL A 206 -0.40 -2.19 0.53
C VAL A 206 -0.08 -1.03 -0.43
N GLU A 207 0.01 -1.30 -1.74
CA GLU A 207 0.17 -0.29 -2.79
C GLU A 207 -1.08 0.60 -2.96
N SER A 208 -2.25 0.07 -2.63
CA SER A 208 -3.52 0.82 -2.68
C SER A 208 -3.72 1.74 -1.48
N PHE A 209 -2.86 1.63 -0.45
CA PHE A 209 -3.04 2.35 0.79
C PHE A 209 -2.61 3.80 0.63
N VAL A 210 -3.46 4.72 1.09
CA VAL A 210 -3.19 6.15 1.06
C VAL A 210 -2.66 6.60 2.41
N GLU A 211 -1.47 7.21 2.42
CA GLU A 211 -0.94 7.86 3.62
C GLU A 211 -1.82 9.08 3.96
N LEU A 212 -2.78 8.88 4.86
CA LEU A 212 -3.52 9.97 5.49
C LEU A 212 -2.59 10.64 6.50
N GLY A 213 -1.74 11.54 6.00
CA GLY A 213 -0.81 12.28 6.84
C GLY A 213 -1.53 13.04 7.96
N PRO A 214 -0.91 13.24 9.14
CA PRO A 214 -1.45 14.15 10.12
C PRO A 214 -1.50 15.55 9.50
N THR A 215 -2.67 16.18 9.49
CA THR A 215 -2.77 17.61 9.20
C THR A 215 -1.84 18.32 10.16
N LYS A 216 -0.71 18.84 9.65
CA LYS A 216 0.06 19.87 10.33
C LYS A 216 -0.76 21.15 10.24
N ASP A 217 -1.88 21.19 10.95
CA ASP A 217 -2.56 22.43 11.26
C ASP A 217 -1.61 23.23 12.13
N LYS A 218 -0.96 24.20 11.50
CA LYS A 218 -0.23 25.28 12.17
C LYS A 218 -1.25 26.08 12.99
N PHE A 219 -1.71 25.51 14.11
CA PHE A 219 -2.31 26.32 15.16
C PHE A 219 -1.21 27.18 15.73
N GLN A 220 -1.23 28.44 15.30
CA GLN A 220 -0.46 29.52 15.90
C GLN A 220 -0.74 29.53 17.40
N SER A 221 0.16 28.97 18.20
CA SER A 221 0.14 29.18 19.64
C SER A 221 0.59 30.62 19.87
N SER A 222 -0.35 31.55 19.99
CA SER A 222 -0.09 32.88 20.49
C SER A 222 0.44 32.74 21.92
N LYS A 223 1.75 32.90 22.09
CA LYS A 223 2.37 32.99 23.41
C LYS A 223 2.32 34.45 23.86
N PRO A 224 1.85 34.76 25.08
CA PRO A 224 1.71 36.13 25.53
C PRO A 224 3.08 36.74 25.83
N ASN A 225 3.16 38.03 25.51
CA ASN A 225 4.29 38.93 25.62
C ASN A 225 4.92 38.90 27.03
N GLY A 226 6.21 38.56 27.11
CA GLY A 226 7.03 38.60 28.31
C GLY A 226 8.34 39.29 28.00
N LYS A 227 8.39 40.58 28.32
CA LYS A 227 9.48 41.53 28.05
C LYS A 227 10.71 41.17 28.91
N GLY A 228 11.86 40.98 28.29
CA GLY A 228 13.15 40.80 28.95
C GLY A 228 14.30 40.99 27.96
N ASN A 229 14.87 42.18 27.94
CA ASN A 229 16.06 42.55 27.17
C ASN A 229 17.29 41.77 27.63
N GLY A 230 18.18 41.46 26.69
CA GLY A 230 19.54 40.98 26.96
C GLY A 230 20.25 40.64 25.66
N GLU A 231 20.84 41.65 25.03
CA GLU A 231 21.84 41.52 23.97
C GLU A 231 23.03 40.67 24.43
N SER A 232 23.50 39.76 23.56
CA SER A 232 24.92 39.70 23.18
C SER A 232 25.11 38.70 22.05
N ASN A 233 25.70 39.18 20.96
CA ASN A 233 26.28 38.38 19.89
C ASN A 233 27.45 37.54 20.42
N HIS A 234 27.64 36.33 19.89
CA HIS A 234 29.00 35.89 19.57
C HIS A 234 28.99 34.83 18.46
N GLU A 235 29.83 35.12 17.47
CA GLU A 235 30.20 34.32 16.31
C GLU A 235 30.99 33.08 16.72
N GLU A 236 30.97 32.12 15.78
CA GLU A 236 31.95 31.08 15.40
C GLU A 236 33.21 30.92 16.27
N ASP A 237 33.59 29.67 16.55
CA ASP A 237 34.97 29.19 16.35
C ASP A 237 35.06 27.65 16.44
N GLU A 238 35.89 27.12 15.53
CA GLU A 238 36.30 25.72 15.37
C GLU A 238 37.33 25.25 16.43
N GLU A 239 37.67 23.96 16.33
CA GLU A 239 38.77 23.22 16.96
C GLU A 239 38.53 22.79 18.43
N GLY A 240 38.70 21.54 18.86
CA GLY A 240 39.60 20.50 18.41
C GLY A 240 40.54 20.14 19.57
N HIS A 241 40.17 19.19 20.44
CA HIS A 241 41.18 18.48 21.25
C HIS A 241 40.71 17.10 21.71
N ILE A 242 41.71 16.22 21.81
CA ILE A 242 41.71 14.77 21.89
C ILE A 242 42.20 14.35 23.30
N ASP A 243 41.86 13.11 23.70
CA ASP A 243 42.42 12.27 24.79
C ASP A 243 42.11 12.71 26.24
N ASP A 244 41.94 11.86 27.26
CA ASP A 244 42.07 10.40 27.46
C ASP A 244 41.43 10.08 28.84
N GLY A 245 41.02 8.82 29.13
CA GLY A 245 40.80 8.45 30.54
C GLY A 245 39.82 7.33 30.92
N ASN A 246 40.02 6.13 30.36
CA ASN A 246 40.01 4.79 30.99
C ASN A 246 39.18 4.48 32.29
N SER A 247 38.20 3.57 32.12
CA SER A 247 37.92 2.28 32.81
C SER A 247 37.81 2.09 34.34
N THR A 248 36.82 1.25 34.69
CA THR A 248 36.67 0.20 35.76
C THR A 248 35.39 0.41 36.58
N ASP A 249 34.30 -0.34 36.41
CA ASP A 249 34.00 -1.77 36.64
C ASP A 249 33.95 -2.22 38.12
N SER A 250 32.81 -2.88 38.43
CA SER A 250 32.61 -3.99 39.37
C SER A 250 32.22 -3.73 40.84
N THR A 251 31.00 -4.19 41.21
CA THR A 251 30.71 -5.31 42.16
C THR A 251 29.58 -5.08 43.17
N SER A 252 28.46 -5.79 42.93
CA SER A 252 27.71 -6.72 43.81
C SER A 252 27.55 -6.50 45.33
N GLY A 253 26.32 -6.73 45.85
CA GLY A 253 26.07 -7.00 47.27
C GLY A 253 24.59 -7.12 47.67
N ASN A 254 24.17 -8.31 48.11
CA ASN A 254 22.79 -8.75 48.39
C ASN A 254 22.44 -8.61 49.90
N GLY A 255 21.16 -8.38 50.27
CA GLY A 255 20.70 -8.54 51.67
C GLY A 255 19.30 -7.97 52.02
N LYS A 256 18.34 -8.84 52.38
CA LYS A 256 17.00 -8.56 52.99
C LYS A 256 16.97 -9.12 54.44
N PRO A 257 15.92 -8.96 55.29
CA PRO A 257 14.81 -7.98 55.40
C PRO A 257 14.66 -7.41 56.84
N ARG A 258 13.73 -6.46 57.09
CA ARG A 258 12.96 -6.34 58.36
C ARG A 258 11.82 -5.32 58.26
N ASP A 259 10.63 -5.76 58.70
CA ASP A 259 9.38 -5.00 58.83
C ASP A 259 9.42 -3.92 59.92
N ALA A 260 8.87 -2.73 59.63
CA ALA A 260 8.06 -1.95 60.56
C ALA A 260 7.33 -0.78 59.86
N LYS A 261 6.00 -0.80 59.98
CA LYS A 261 5.00 0.26 59.78
C LYS A 261 5.53 1.71 59.76
N ARG A 262 5.02 2.55 58.84
CA ARG A 262 3.93 3.54 59.02
C ARG A 262 3.98 4.56 57.86
N GLY A 263 2.83 4.88 57.27
CA GLY A 263 2.72 5.57 55.98
C GLY A 263 3.11 7.04 55.98
N SER A 264 3.33 7.56 54.76
CA SER A 264 2.85 8.86 54.27
C SER A 264 3.36 9.07 52.84
N ASN A 265 2.43 9.21 51.90
CA ASN A 265 2.43 10.11 50.74
C ASN A 265 3.75 10.32 49.97
N ASN A 266 3.83 9.80 48.73
CA ASN A 266 4.66 10.43 47.70
C ASN A 266 3.84 10.68 46.40
N PRO A 267 3.86 11.91 45.84
CA PRO A 267 2.94 12.34 44.81
C PRO A 267 3.54 12.16 43.42
N ARG A 268 3.12 11.15 42.67
CA ARG A 268 3.42 11.08 41.23
C ARG A 268 2.37 10.42 40.35
N ASP A 269 1.15 10.27 40.87
CA ASP A 269 0.01 9.81 40.09
C ASP A 269 -0.93 10.99 39.80
N LYS A 270 -0.60 11.76 38.76
CA LYS A 270 -1.52 12.72 38.13
C LYS A 270 -1.41 12.60 36.61
N GLY A 271 -1.75 11.41 36.11
CA GLY A 271 -2.29 11.32 34.75
C GLY A 271 -3.47 12.29 34.64
N LYS A 272 -3.37 13.25 33.72
CA LYS A 272 -4.45 14.20 33.45
C LYS A 272 -5.70 13.39 33.13
N ARG A 273 -6.69 13.38 34.03
CA ARG A 273 -7.98 12.74 33.77
C ARG A 273 -8.57 13.39 32.52
N ILE A 274 -8.71 12.60 31.45
CA ILE A 274 -9.29 13.06 30.19
C ILE A 274 -10.73 13.47 30.51
N LYS A 275 -11.06 14.73 30.21
CA LYS A 275 -12.41 15.28 30.40
C LYS A 275 -13.11 15.32 29.06
N CYS A 276 -14.38 14.92 29.01
CA CYS A 276 -15.20 15.07 27.81
C CYS A 276 -15.32 16.55 27.46
N PHE A 277 -15.09 16.92 26.21
CA PHE A 277 -15.17 18.31 25.76
C PHE A 277 -16.59 18.90 25.80
N ILE A 278 -17.63 18.06 25.87
CA ILE A 278 -19.03 18.49 25.87
C ILE A 278 -19.54 18.75 27.29
N CYS A 279 -19.21 17.90 28.27
CA CYS A 279 -19.71 18.04 29.64
C CYS A 279 -18.62 18.20 30.72
N GLN A 280 -17.35 18.24 30.31
CA GLN A 280 -16.16 18.45 31.16
C GLN A 280 -15.99 17.44 32.32
N GLY A 281 -16.70 16.31 32.27
CA GLY A 281 -16.63 15.21 33.23
C GLY A 281 -15.63 14.11 32.84
N PRO A 282 -15.15 13.30 33.79
CA PRO A 282 -14.34 12.12 33.50
C PRO A 282 -15.23 10.92 33.13
N HIS A 283 -15.02 10.34 31.95
CA HIS A 283 -15.71 9.10 31.52
C HIS A 283 -14.64 8.02 31.30
N MET A 284 -14.83 6.86 31.92
CA MET A 284 -14.11 5.64 31.57
C MET A 284 -15.17 4.58 31.26
N ALA A 285 -15.01 3.91 30.12
CA ALA A 285 -15.60 2.62 29.83
C ALA A 285 -14.45 1.62 29.76
#